data_AF-X8IR69-F1
#
_entry.id   AF-X8IR69-F1
#
_cell.length_a   1.000
_cell.length_b   1.000
_cell.length_c   1.000
_cell.angle_alpha   90.00
_cell.angle_beta   90.00
_cell.angle_gamma   90.00
#
_symmetry.space_group_name_H-M   'P 1'
#
loop_
_entity.id
_entity.type
_entity.pdbx_description
1 polymer ?
#
loop_
_entity_poly.entity_id
_entity_poly.type
_entity_poly.pdbx_seq_one_letter_code
_entity_poly.pdbx_strand_id
1 'polypeptide(L)'
;MPKKRELNVVNVRLVDAPSLYSEEVLDSPEAVSKVVAEEFKNYDREVFAVINLNTKLKPININICSVGTLDATLINPREVFKSTILSNASAFIAVHNHPSGDVNPSREDISVTKRLMDCGNLLDIKMLDHIIIGGGSGEIYSFNEKGRFDNLYIETTEVRENMVMEKEGVRKTMDKERVYLNVHTSFAKLGIEDKSGNGQTYNVVTLPRGTSVDGKDLSGGRLYPFGMYIYPNKFNDNLITVQYKPEQEVQVNLKNGEKVKVKAEELCESVDKANKKYLSEHKEVQNSKVKQKDKDKEVEL
;
A
#
# COMPACT_ATOMS: atom_id res chain seq x y z
N MET A 1 31.40 -44.11 -22.49
CA MET A 1 30.18 -44.32 -21.66
C MET A 1 29.58 -42.96 -21.34
N PRO A 2 28.27 -42.72 -21.53
CA PRO A 2 27.70 -41.44 -21.18
C PRO A 2 27.66 -41.33 -19.65
N LYS A 3 28.21 -40.25 -19.08
CA LYS A 3 28.06 -39.92 -17.65
C LYS A 3 26.58 -39.64 -17.37
N LYS A 4 25.82 -40.71 -17.11
CA LYS A 4 24.35 -40.69 -17.15
C LYS A 4 23.70 -40.01 -15.93
N ARG A 5 24.47 -39.39 -15.03
CA ARG A 5 24.02 -38.77 -13.76
C ARG A 5 24.99 -37.67 -13.31
N GLU A 6 25.06 -36.56 -14.04
CA GLU A 6 25.83 -35.37 -13.64
C GLU A 6 24.84 -34.24 -13.34
N LEU A 7 24.94 -33.63 -12.15
CA LEU A 7 24.16 -32.45 -11.77
C LEU A 7 25.04 -31.21 -12.04
N ASN A 8 24.57 -30.29 -12.88
CA ASN A 8 25.29 -29.06 -13.17
C ASN A 8 25.25 -28.13 -11.94
N VAL A 9 26.43 -27.73 -11.47
CA VAL A 9 26.56 -26.67 -10.46
C VAL A 9 26.65 -25.34 -11.20
N VAL A 10 25.77 -24.40 -10.85
CA VAL A 10 25.72 -23.07 -11.47
C VAL A 10 25.91 -21.98 -10.41
N ASN A 11 26.55 -20.88 -10.79
CA ASN A 11 26.67 -19.67 -9.99
C ASN A 11 25.98 -18.52 -10.71
N VAL A 12 25.25 -17.68 -9.97
CA VAL A 12 24.66 -16.45 -10.49
C VAL A 12 25.45 -15.27 -9.94
N ARG A 13 25.77 -14.30 -10.80
CA ARG A 13 26.44 -13.06 -10.40
C ARG A 13 25.79 -11.86 -11.10
N LEU A 14 25.87 -10.70 -10.47
CA LEU A 14 25.61 -9.43 -11.14
C LEU A 14 26.79 -9.09 -12.06
N VAL A 15 26.49 -8.38 -13.14
CA VAL A 15 27.47 -7.90 -14.11
C VAL A 15 27.16 -6.44 -14.37
N ASP A 16 28.20 -5.61 -14.44
CA ASP A 16 28.03 -4.18 -14.63
C ASP A 16 27.48 -3.86 -16.03
N ALA A 17 26.56 -2.91 -16.07
CA ALA A 17 26.04 -2.28 -17.28
C ALA A 17 26.66 -0.87 -17.43
N PRO A 18 26.44 -0.15 -18.55
CA PRO A 18 26.85 1.25 -18.65
C PRO A 18 26.33 2.08 -17.47
N SER A 19 27.25 2.80 -16.82
CA SER A 19 26.92 3.61 -15.64
C SER A 19 26.08 4.82 -16.01
N LEU A 20 25.18 5.21 -15.10
CA LEU A 20 24.67 6.58 -15.05
C LEU A 20 25.78 7.48 -14.49
N TYR A 21 26.19 8.48 -15.25
CA TYR A 21 27.24 9.41 -14.85
C TYR A 21 26.63 10.60 -14.11
N SER A 22 27.33 11.05 -13.07
CA SER A 22 27.05 12.28 -12.35
C SER A 22 28.36 12.93 -11.93
N GLU A 23 28.41 14.26 -11.99
CA GLU A 23 29.50 15.05 -11.43
C GLU A 23 29.41 15.14 -9.89
N GLU A 24 28.25 14.78 -9.31
CA GLU A 24 28.02 14.78 -7.87
C GLU A 24 28.30 13.42 -7.22
N VAL A 25 28.62 13.44 -5.93
CA VAL A 25 28.86 12.22 -5.13
C VAL A 25 27.55 11.47 -4.90
N LEU A 26 27.52 10.19 -5.26
CA LEU A 26 26.35 9.31 -5.17
C LEU A 26 26.38 8.43 -3.91
N ASP A 27 26.48 9.04 -2.72
CA ASP A 27 26.63 8.32 -1.45
C ASP A 27 25.38 8.33 -0.55
N SER A 28 24.29 8.92 -1.03
CA SER A 28 23.00 8.98 -0.36
C SER A 28 21.86 8.58 -1.29
N PRO A 29 20.75 8.06 -0.74
CA PRO A 29 19.51 7.81 -1.49
C PRO A 29 19.03 9.02 -2.28
N GLU A 30 19.11 10.22 -1.71
CA GLU A 30 18.65 11.46 -2.31
C GLU A 30 19.52 11.84 -3.51
N ALA A 31 20.85 11.73 -3.39
CA ALA A 31 21.78 12.02 -4.48
C ALA A 31 21.55 11.08 -5.68
N VAL A 32 21.38 9.78 -5.43
CA VAL A 32 21.10 8.82 -6.51
C VAL A 32 19.72 9.06 -7.12
N SER A 33 18.70 9.32 -6.31
CA SER A 33 17.34 9.56 -6.82
C SER A 33 17.28 10.76 -7.75
N LYS A 34 18.07 11.82 -7.49
CA LYS A 34 18.18 12.98 -8.39
C LYS A 34 18.81 12.63 -9.73
N VAL A 35 19.90 11.89 -9.74
CA VAL A 35 20.57 11.47 -10.98
C VAL A 35 19.67 10.55 -11.79
N VAL A 36 18.97 9.64 -11.11
CA VAL A 36 17.98 8.76 -11.73
C VAL A 36 16.83 9.57 -12.31
N ALA A 37 16.34 10.60 -11.61
CA ALA A 37 15.30 11.50 -12.12
C ALA A 37 15.75 12.25 -13.37
N GLU A 38 16.99 12.76 -13.39
CA GLU A 38 17.55 13.48 -14.53
C GLU A 38 17.69 12.59 -15.77
N GLU A 39 18.03 11.32 -15.59
CA GLU A 39 18.06 10.33 -16.67
C GLU A 39 16.64 9.95 -17.11
N PHE A 40 15.81 9.47 -16.19
CA PHE A 40 14.54 8.80 -16.48
C PHE A 40 13.48 9.74 -17.01
N LYS A 41 13.56 11.06 -16.74
CA LYS A 41 12.64 12.05 -17.32
C LYS A 41 12.67 12.07 -18.85
N ASN A 42 13.75 11.58 -19.46
CA ASN A 42 13.92 11.56 -20.91
C ASN A 42 13.42 10.25 -21.56
N TYR A 43 12.99 9.26 -20.76
CA TYR A 43 12.47 8.01 -21.31
C TYR A 43 11.07 8.19 -21.90
N ASP A 44 10.91 7.68 -23.12
CA ASP A 44 9.69 7.72 -23.92
C ASP A 44 8.66 6.65 -23.53
N ARG A 45 8.96 5.86 -22.50
CA ARG A 45 8.18 4.74 -22.00
C ARG A 45 8.36 4.62 -20.50
N GLU A 46 7.45 3.92 -19.84
CA GLU A 46 7.56 3.66 -18.41
C GLU A 46 8.68 2.65 -18.13
N VAL A 47 9.64 3.08 -17.32
CA VAL A 47 10.76 2.27 -16.85
C VAL A 47 10.68 2.20 -15.34
N PHE A 48 10.79 0.99 -14.80
CA PHE A 48 10.85 0.76 -13.37
C PHE A 48 12.19 0.16 -13.00
N ALA A 49 12.81 0.75 -12.00
CA ALA A 49 14.09 0.36 -11.47
C ALA A 49 14.06 0.27 -9.95
N VAL A 50 15.08 -0.38 -9.41
CA VAL A 50 15.36 -0.36 -7.98
C VAL A 50 16.77 0.11 -7.70
N ILE A 51 16.91 0.95 -6.69
CA ILE A 51 18.18 1.35 -6.11
C ILE A 51 18.42 0.44 -4.91
N ASN A 52 19.48 -0.36 -4.96
CA ASN A 52 19.85 -1.30 -3.92
C ASN A 52 20.80 -0.64 -2.92
N LEU A 53 20.54 -0.77 -1.63
CA LEU A 53 21.26 -0.08 -0.56
C LEU A 53 21.88 -1.06 0.44
N ASN A 54 23.06 -0.72 0.97
CA ASN A 54 23.71 -1.50 2.02
C ASN A 54 23.20 -1.12 3.43
N THR A 55 23.74 -1.77 4.46
CA THR A 55 23.33 -1.58 5.87
C THR A 55 23.58 -0.18 6.43
N LYS A 56 24.37 0.65 5.73
CA LYS A 56 24.58 2.07 6.04
C LYS A 56 23.75 2.99 5.15
N LEU A 57 22.76 2.44 4.45
CA LEU A 57 21.90 3.09 3.46
C LEU A 57 22.67 3.72 2.30
N LYS A 58 23.90 3.25 2.03
CA LYS A 58 24.66 3.71 0.86
C LYS A 58 24.24 2.92 -0.38
N PRO A 59 24.08 3.60 -1.53
CA PRO A 59 23.82 2.95 -2.81
C PRO A 59 24.89 1.92 -3.17
N ILE A 60 24.44 0.74 -3.59
CA ILE A 60 25.27 -0.35 -4.12
C ILE A 60 25.22 -0.30 -5.65
N ASN A 61 24.02 -0.31 -6.22
CA ASN A 61 23.75 -0.23 -7.65
C ASN A 61 22.29 0.16 -7.91
N ILE A 62 21.98 0.38 -9.18
CA ILE A 62 20.62 0.48 -9.71
C ILE A 62 20.40 -0.65 -10.71
N ASN A 63 19.19 -1.22 -10.73
CA ASN A 63 18.79 -2.21 -11.73
C ASN A 63 17.44 -1.85 -12.35
N ILE A 64 17.38 -1.75 -13.67
CA ILE A 64 16.12 -1.65 -14.41
C ILE A 64 15.45 -3.03 -14.39
N CYS A 65 14.28 -3.11 -13.77
CA CYS A 65 13.55 -4.35 -13.55
C CYS A 65 12.46 -4.58 -14.60
N SER A 66 11.91 -3.50 -15.14
CA SER A 66 10.88 -3.56 -16.18
C SER A 66 11.00 -2.35 -17.09
N VAL A 67 10.71 -2.58 -18.36
CA VAL A 67 10.52 -1.55 -19.38
C VAL A 67 9.18 -1.85 -20.03
N GLY A 68 8.25 -0.90 -19.92
CA GLY A 68 6.84 -1.07 -20.23
C GLY A 68 6.44 -0.44 -21.55
N THR A 69 5.13 -0.18 -21.66
CA THR A 69 4.54 0.63 -22.72
C THR A 69 4.57 2.12 -22.35
N LEU A 70 3.82 2.94 -23.06
CA LEU A 70 3.70 4.37 -22.80
C LEU A 70 2.97 4.70 -21.48
N ASP A 71 2.18 3.76 -20.97
CA ASP A 71 1.11 3.97 -19.97
C ASP A 71 1.02 2.88 -18.89
N ALA A 72 1.84 1.83 -18.99
CA ALA A 72 1.93 0.81 -17.95
C ALA A 72 3.22 0.00 -18.07
N THR A 73 3.78 -0.38 -16.93
CA THR A 73 4.85 -1.38 -16.84
C THR A 73 4.43 -2.55 -15.95
N LEU A 74 4.72 -3.78 -16.39
CA LEU A 74 4.34 -4.98 -15.65
C LEU A 74 5.39 -5.32 -14.57
N ILE A 75 5.14 -4.91 -13.33
CA ILE A 75 6.06 -5.16 -12.22
C ILE A 75 5.85 -6.51 -11.56
N ASN A 76 6.88 -7.35 -11.61
CA ASN A 76 6.95 -8.58 -10.85
C ASN A 76 7.96 -8.46 -9.70
N PRO A 77 7.54 -8.69 -8.44
CA PRO A 77 8.47 -8.68 -7.31
C PRO A 77 9.70 -9.58 -7.52
N ARG A 78 9.58 -10.70 -8.24
CA ARG A 78 10.73 -11.59 -8.49
C ARG A 78 11.86 -10.90 -9.25
N GLU A 79 11.53 -10.04 -10.21
CA GLU A 79 12.54 -9.35 -11.03
C GLU A 79 13.18 -8.23 -10.23
N VAL A 80 12.39 -7.54 -9.41
CA VAL A 80 12.86 -6.56 -8.43
C VAL A 80 13.85 -7.20 -7.46
N PHE A 81 13.41 -8.20 -6.70
CA PHE A 81 14.19 -8.80 -5.63
C PHE A 81 15.35 -9.65 -6.14
N LYS A 82 15.36 -10.09 -7.40
CA LYS A 82 16.53 -10.78 -7.99
C LYS A 82 17.78 -9.92 -7.89
N SER A 83 17.69 -8.65 -8.30
CA SER A 83 18.82 -7.73 -8.21
C SER A 83 19.15 -7.37 -6.77
N THR A 84 18.13 -7.13 -5.94
CA THR A 84 18.27 -6.73 -4.54
C THR A 84 18.96 -7.80 -3.71
N ILE A 85 18.56 -9.07 -3.86
CA ILE A 85 19.17 -10.21 -3.17
C ILE A 85 20.61 -10.42 -3.65
N LEU A 86 20.84 -10.44 -4.97
CA LEU A 86 22.18 -10.64 -5.52
C LEU A 86 23.15 -9.49 -5.18
N SER A 87 22.61 -8.31 -4.86
CA SER A 87 23.39 -7.15 -4.40
C SER A 87 23.77 -7.21 -2.93
N ASN A 88 23.28 -8.21 -2.17
CA ASN A 88 23.35 -8.24 -0.70
C ASN A 88 22.80 -6.94 -0.08
N ALA A 89 21.72 -6.42 -0.66
CA ALA A 89 21.10 -5.19 -0.18
C ALA A 89 20.35 -5.45 1.13
N SER A 90 20.47 -4.53 2.09
CA SER A 90 19.65 -4.53 3.31
C SER A 90 18.37 -3.70 3.17
N ALA A 91 18.34 -2.82 2.17
CA ALA A 91 17.21 -1.97 1.87
C ALA A 91 17.18 -1.61 0.38
N PHE A 92 16.04 -1.14 -0.12
CA PHE A 92 15.91 -0.68 -1.50
C PHE A 92 14.93 0.48 -1.64
N ILE A 93 15.05 1.20 -2.75
CA ILE A 93 14.08 2.21 -3.20
C ILE A 93 13.58 1.79 -4.58
N ALA A 94 12.26 1.78 -4.76
CA ALA A 94 11.68 1.64 -6.10
C ALA A 94 11.63 3.00 -6.79
N VAL A 95 11.85 3.01 -8.09
CA VAL A 95 11.77 4.21 -8.91
C VAL A 95 11.07 3.88 -10.22
N HIS A 96 10.14 4.71 -10.68
CA HIS A 96 9.68 4.66 -12.06
C HIS A 96 9.36 6.05 -12.61
N ASN A 97 9.29 6.16 -13.93
CA ASN A 97 8.86 7.39 -14.60
C ASN A 97 7.46 7.28 -15.20
N HIS A 98 6.74 8.40 -15.23
CA HIS A 98 5.56 8.62 -16.05
C HIS A 98 5.93 9.52 -17.23
N PRO A 99 6.02 9.00 -18.48
CA PRO A 99 6.34 9.81 -19.67
C PRO A 99 5.40 11.00 -19.88
N SER A 100 4.18 10.93 -19.34
CA SER A 100 3.17 12.00 -19.37
C SER A 100 3.55 13.26 -18.59
N GLY A 101 4.48 13.16 -17.64
CA GLY A 101 4.85 14.23 -16.72
C GLY A 101 4.01 14.33 -15.44
N ASP A 102 2.86 13.64 -15.36
CA ASP A 102 2.04 13.62 -14.14
C ASP A 102 2.65 12.69 -13.10
N VAL A 103 3.07 13.24 -11.96
CA VAL A 103 3.71 12.46 -10.87
C VAL A 103 2.72 11.83 -9.89
N ASN A 104 1.41 12.02 -10.09
CA ASN A 104 0.41 11.40 -9.21
C ASN A 104 0.40 9.87 -9.39
N PRO A 105 0.47 9.08 -8.29
CA PRO A 105 0.45 7.63 -8.40
C PRO A 105 -0.90 7.11 -8.86
N SER A 106 -0.87 6.19 -9.82
CA SER A 106 -2.02 5.40 -10.24
C SER A 106 -2.43 4.38 -9.16
N ARG A 107 -3.55 3.68 -9.38
CA ARG A 107 -3.97 2.60 -8.47
C ARG A 107 -3.00 1.43 -8.54
N GLU A 108 -2.47 1.19 -9.72
CA GLU A 108 -1.49 0.17 -10.04
C GLU A 108 -0.18 0.45 -9.29
N ASP A 109 0.29 1.70 -9.26
CA ASP A 109 1.49 2.10 -8.52
C ASP A 109 1.34 1.86 -7.02
N ILE A 110 0.21 2.25 -6.45
CA ILE A 110 -0.09 2.01 -5.03
C ILE A 110 -0.12 0.50 -4.74
N SER A 111 -0.76 -0.29 -5.61
CA SER A 111 -0.84 -1.75 -5.49
C SER A 111 0.54 -2.43 -5.58
N VAL A 112 1.36 -2.00 -6.54
CA VAL A 112 2.74 -2.48 -6.73
C VAL A 112 3.59 -2.10 -5.53
N THR A 113 3.53 -0.85 -5.07
CA THR A 113 4.25 -0.36 -3.88
C THR A 113 3.98 -1.27 -2.69
N LYS A 114 2.70 -1.48 -2.37
CA LYS A 114 2.29 -2.32 -1.25
C LYS A 114 2.84 -3.74 -1.39
N ARG A 115 2.73 -4.33 -2.59
CA ARG A 115 3.21 -5.68 -2.86
C ARG A 115 4.72 -5.80 -2.69
N LEU A 116 5.48 -4.79 -3.11
CA LEU A 116 6.94 -4.75 -2.93
C LEU A 116 7.33 -4.54 -1.47
N MET A 117 6.61 -3.69 -0.73
CA MET A 117 6.80 -3.55 0.72
C MET A 117 6.57 -4.86 1.46
N ASP A 118 5.46 -5.56 1.17
CA ASP A 118 5.15 -6.85 1.78
C ASP A 118 6.24 -7.89 1.50
N CYS A 119 6.75 -7.93 0.25
CA CYS A 119 7.85 -8.82 -0.13
C CYS A 119 9.17 -8.43 0.55
N GLY A 120 9.46 -7.13 0.66
CA GLY A 120 10.66 -6.63 1.32
C GLY A 120 10.68 -7.01 2.80
N ASN A 121 9.56 -6.82 3.49
CA ASN A 121 9.40 -7.22 4.88
C ASN A 121 9.57 -8.75 5.07
N LEU A 122 9.05 -9.54 4.14
CA LEU A 122 9.22 -11.00 4.18
C LEU A 122 10.68 -11.43 4.00
N LEU A 123 11.43 -10.73 3.16
CA LEU A 123 12.82 -11.04 2.84
C LEU A 123 13.82 -10.37 3.79
N ASP A 124 13.34 -9.58 4.77
CA ASP A 124 14.15 -8.72 5.63
C ASP A 124 15.01 -7.72 4.83
N ILE A 125 14.44 -7.19 3.74
CA ILE A 125 15.05 -6.17 2.89
C ILE A 125 14.07 -5.01 2.78
N LYS A 126 14.25 -3.99 3.63
CA LYS A 126 13.27 -2.92 3.81
C LYS A 126 13.15 -2.06 2.55
N MET A 127 11.92 -1.82 2.10
CA MET A 127 11.65 -0.76 1.11
C MET A 127 11.64 0.58 1.85
N LEU A 128 12.52 1.50 1.45
CA LEU A 128 12.60 2.83 2.09
C LEU A 128 11.67 3.85 1.44
N ASP A 129 11.47 3.73 0.13
CA ASP A 129 10.63 4.63 -0.62
C ASP A 129 10.21 4.03 -1.97
N HIS A 130 9.17 4.62 -2.56
CA HIS A 130 8.83 4.50 -3.96
C HIS A 130 8.76 5.90 -4.57
N ILE A 131 9.57 6.14 -5.60
CA ILE A 131 9.73 7.43 -6.26
C ILE A 131 9.11 7.36 -7.65
N ILE A 132 8.23 8.32 -7.98
CA ILE A 132 7.69 8.53 -9.32
C ILE A 132 8.33 9.78 -9.92
N ILE A 133 8.80 9.69 -11.16
CA ILE A 133 9.47 10.78 -11.88
C ILE A 133 8.60 11.24 -13.07
N GLY A 134 8.34 12.54 -13.14
CA GLY A 134 7.63 13.15 -14.26
C GLY A 134 8.52 13.27 -15.50
N GLY A 135 8.05 12.76 -16.63
CA GLY A 135 8.68 12.94 -17.94
C GLY A 135 8.85 14.41 -18.31
N GLY A 136 10.00 14.75 -18.91
CA GLY A 136 10.38 16.10 -19.33
C GLY A 136 10.75 17.05 -18.18
N SER A 137 9.93 17.12 -17.12
CA SER A 137 10.15 18.03 -15.98
C SER A 137 11.16 17.49 -14.97
N GLY A 138 11.21 16.17 -14.78
CA GLY A 138 11.98 15.54 -13.70
C GLY A 138 11.37 15.78 -12.31
N GLU A 139 10.12 16.25 -12.22
CA GLU A 139 9.41 16.38 -10.94
C GLU A 139 9.30 15.01 -10.25
N ILE A 140 9.34 15.01 -8.92
CA ILE A 140 9.36 13.78 -8.12
C ILE A 140 8.15 13.71 -7.18
N TYR A 141 7.54 12.53 -7.11
CA TYR A 141 6.66 12.11 -6.02
C TYR A 141 7.33 11.00 -5.20
N SER A 142 7.52 11.23 -3.90
CA SER A 142 8.00 10.22 -2.94
C SER A 142 6.82 9.70 -2.11
N PHE A 143 6.63 8.38 -2.05
CA PHE A 143 5.61 7.80 -1.18
C PHE A 143 5.96 7.94 0.31
N ASN A 144 7.24 7.88 0.66
CA ASN A 144 7.72 8.02 2.02
C ASN A 144 7.54 9.46 2.55
N GLU A 145 7.93 10.48 1.79
CA GLU A 145 7.69 11.89 2.16
C GLU A 145 6.20 12.21 2.32
N LYS A 146 5.34 11.47 1.61
CA LYS A 146 3.88 11.58 1.70
C LYS A 146 3.25 10.66 2.75
N GLY A 147 4.05 10.00 3.60
CA GLY A 147 3.59 9.22 4.75
C GLY A 147 2.89 7.89 4.41
N ARG A 148 3.08 7.36 3.20
CA ARG A 148 2.29 6.21 2.71
C ARG A 148 2.79 4.83 3.10
N PHE A 149 3.96 4.74 3.74
CA PHE A 149 4.63 3.47 4.03
C PHE A 149 4.21 2.82 5.36
N ASP A 150 4.00 3.58 6.42
CA ASP A 150 3.87 3.01 7.78
C ASP A 150 2.44 2.57 8.16
N ASN A 151 1.49 2.60 7.23
CA ASN A 151 0.13 2.94 7.63
C ASN A 151 -0.98 2.26 6.79
N LEU A 152 -1.11 0.94 6.73
CA LEU A 152 -2.22 0.33 5.94
C LEU A 152 -3.36 -0.33 6.73
N TYR A 153 -3.23 -0.57 8.04
CA TYR A 153 -4.32 -1.09 8.89
C TYR A 153 -4.03 -0.87 10.38
N ILE A 154 -5.05 -0.48 11.15
CA ILE A 154 -5.04 -0.41 12.63
C ILE A 154 -6.38 -0.97 13.12
N GLU A 155 -6.34 -1.91 14.07
CA GLU A 155 -7.54 -2.48 14.67
C GLU A 155 -8.27 -1.47 15.57
N THR A 156 -9.60 -1.57 15.66
CA THR A 156 -10.40 -0.73 16.56
C THR A 156 -9.94 -0.84 18.02
N THR A 157 -9.58 -2.05 18.46
CA THR A 157 -9.06 -2.33 19.81
C THR A 157 -7.71 -1.67 20.07
N GLU A 158 -6.80 -1.70 19.11
CA GLU A 158 -5.48 -1.06 19.20
C GLU A 158 -5.59 0.48 19.28
N VAL A 159 -6.48 1.10 18.50
CA VAL A 159 -6.75 2.55 18.63
C VAL A 159 -7.21 2.91 20.04
N ARG A 160 -8.08 2.07 20.62
CA ARG A 160 -8.59 2.27 21.98
C ARG A 160 -7.47 2.13 23.02
N GLU A 161 -6.69 1.05 22.97
CA GLU A 161 -5.56 0.83 23.90
C GLU A 161 -4.53 1.96 23.81
N ASN A 162 -4.13 2.36 22.61
CA ASN A 162 -3.15 3.42 22.41
C ASN A 162 -3.67 4.81 22.84
N MET A 163 -4.97 5.09 22.67
CA MET A 163 -5.57 6.30 23.24
C MET A 163 -5.63 6.28 24.77
N VAL A 164 -5.80 5.12 25.39
CA VAL A 164 -5.78 4.98 26.86
C VAL A 164 -4.38 5.25 27.40
N MET A 165 -3.34 4.67 26.77
CA MET A 165 -1.94 4.87 27.15
C MET A 165 -1.50 6.34 27.03
N GLU A 166 -1.90 7.06 25.98
CA GLU A 166 -1.62 8.50 25.86
C GLU A 166 -2.32 9.35 26.94
N LYS A 167 -3.50 8.93 27.41
CA LYS A 167 -4.27 9.66 28.44
C LYS A 167 -3.74 9.43 29.86
N GLU A 168 -2.92 8.41 30.11
CA GLU A 168 -2.32 8.20 31.43
C GLU A 168 -1.36 9.33 31.85
N GLY A 169 -0.85 10.13 30.89
CA GLY A 169 -0.10 11.36 31.17
C GLY A 169 -0.94 12.58 31.52
N VAL A 170 -2.26 12.58 31.26
CA VAL A 170 -3.15 13.72 31.49
C VAL A 170 -4.54 13.25 31.93
N ARG A 171 -4.79 13.29 33.24
CA ARG A 171 -6.10 13.34 33.92
C ARG A 171 -7.13 12.30 33.48
N LYS A 172 -7.46 11.38 34.39
CA LYS A 172 -8.66 10.51 34.37
C LYS A 172 -9.95 11.33 34.24
N THR A 173 -10.35 11.67 33.03
CA THR A 173 -11.73 12.06 32.72
C THR A 173 -12.31 11.02 31.78
N MET A 174 -13.17 10.19 32.38
CA MET A 174 -14.18 9.29 31.81
C MET A 174 -14.49 9.49 30.32
N ASP A 175 -13.67 8.98 29.40
CA ASP A 175 -14.15 8.67 28.07
C ASP A 175 -14.69 7.24 28.13
N LYS A 176 -16.00 7.15 28.39
CA LYS A 176 -16.77 5.91 28.30
C LYS A 176 -16.40 5.22 26.98
N GLU A 177 -16.01 3.96 27.06
CA GLU A 177 -15.59 3.03 25.99
C GLU A 177 -16.01 3.43 24.57
N ARG A 178 -15.30 4.36 23.93
CA ARG A 178 -15.64 4.74 22.56
C ARG A 178 -15.31 3.59 21.61
N VAL A 179 -16.07 3.51 20.54
CA VAL A 179 -15.88 2.51 19.48
C VAL A 179 -15.43 3.24 18.23
N TYR A 180 -14.41 2.72 17.55
CA TYR A 180 -13.76 3.40 16.44
C TYR A 180 -13.87 2.58 15.17
N LEU A 181 -14.50 3.09 14.13
CA LEU A 181 -14.51 2.45 12.82
C LEU A 181 -13.31 2.95 12.02
N ASN A 182 -12.37 2.07 11.69
CA ASN A 182 -11.23 2.39 10.85
C ASN A 182 -11.44 1.88 9.43
N VAL A 183 -11.37 2.78 8.46
CA VAL A 183 -11.41 2.43 7.04
C VAL A 183 -10.25 3.09 6.32
N HIS A 184 -9.72 2.44 5.29
CA HIS A 184 -8.73 3.08 4.43
C HIS A 184 -9.32 4.33 3.78
N THR A 185 -8.51 5.37 3.58
CA THR A 185 -8.92 6.68 3.04
C THR A 185 -9.68 6.56 1.73
N SER A 186 -9.38 5.58 0.88
CA SER A 186 -10.12 5.29 -0.36
C SER A 186 -11.60 4.95 -0.17
N PHE A 187 -12.00 4.54 1.03
CA PHE A 187 -13.38 4.22 1.38
C PHE A 187 -14.13 5.40 2.01
N ALA A 188 -13.45 6.51 2.30
CA ALA A 188 -14.03 7.69 2.91
C ALA A 188 -13.97 8.88 1.94
N LYS A 189 -15.00 9.70 1.94
CA LYS A 189 -14.99 11.02 1.29
C LYS A 189 -15.50 12.04 2.29
N LEU A 190 -14.69 13.05 2.56
CA LEU A 190 -14.98 14.07 3.57
C LEU A 190 -15.38 15.38 2.91
N GLY A 191 -16.22 16.17 3.59
CA GLY A 191 -16.56 17.53 3.18
C GLY A 191 -17.31 17.64 1.85
N ILE A 192 -18.11 16.64 1.47
CA ILE A 192 -18.88 16.67 0.23
C ILE A 192 -19.98 17.72 0.34
N GLU A 193 -19.98 18.71 -0.55
CA GLU A 193 -21.06 19.69 -0.65
C GLU A 193 -22.37 19.05 -1.10
N ASP A 194 -23.44 19.33 -0.37
CA ASP A 194 -24.79 18.95 -0.75
C ASP A 194 -25.25 19.81 -1.93
N LYS A 195 -25.59 19.12 -3.03
CA LYS A 195 -26.10 19.71 -4.27
C LYS A 195 -27.51 20.27 -4.14
N SER A 196 -28.17 20.08 -3.00
CA SER A 196 -29.51 20.61 -2.71
C SER A 196 -29.57 22.13 -2.50
N GLY A 197 -28.42 22.82 -2.47
CA GLY A 197 -28.35 24.29 -2.44
C GLY A 197 -28.31 24.93 -1.06
N ASN A 198 -28.34 24.14 0.02
CA ASN A 198 -28.28 24.64 1.41
C ASN A 198 -26.85 24.85 1.96
N GLY A 199 -25.82 24.60 1.15
CA GLY A 199 -24.41 24.80 1.54
C GLY A 199 -23.91 23.87 2.65
N GLN A 200 -24.66 22.82 2.99
CA GLN A 200 -24.23 21.83 3.99
C GLN A 200 -23.20 20.87 3.37
N THR A 201 -22.14 20.58 4.10
CA THR A 201 -21.19 19.53 3.74
C THR A 201 -21.47 18.26 4.54
N TYR A 202 -21.21 17.12 3.94
CA TYR A 202 -21.37 15.82 4.59
C TYR A 202 -20.19 14.90 4.29
N ASN A 203 -20.01 13.95 5.19
CA ASN A 203 -19.01 12.89 5.04
C ASN A 203 -19.73 11.60 4.63
N VAL A 204 -19.04 10.76 3.86
CA VAL A 204 -19.53 9.42 3.53
C VAL A 204 -18.41 8.41 3.68
N VAL A 205 -18.75 7.29 4.31
CA VAL A 205 -17.86 6.13 4.41
C VAL A 205 -18.54 4.96 3.71
N THR A 206 -17.80 4.26 2.85
CA THR A 206 -18.24 3.08 2.11
C THR A 206 -17.64 1.85 2.77
N LEU A 207 -18.46 0.87 3.12
CA LEU A 207 -18.01 -0.34 3.79
C LEU A 207 -17.19 -1.23 2.84
N PRO A 208 -16.05 -1.77 3.29
CA PRO A 208 -15.22 -2.67 2.50
C PRO A 208 -15.96 -3.98 2.17
N ARG A 209 -15.47 -4.68 1.14
CA ARG A 209 -16.03 -5.98 0.74
C ARG A 209 -15.80 -7.01 1.87
N GLY A 210 -16.82 -7.82 2.15
CA GLY A 210 -16.82 -8.80 3.22
C GLY A 210 -17.35 -8.28 4.56
N THR A 211 -17.77 -7.02 4.63
CA THR A 211 -18.43 -6.48 5.82
C THR A 211 -19.83 -7.10 5.94
N SER A 212 -20.08 -7.83 7.01
CA SER A 212 -21.39 -8.43 7.30
C SER A 212 -21.72 -8.42 8.79
N VAL A 213 -22.95 -8.08 9.14
CA VAL A 213 -23.45 -8.11 10.52
C VAL A 213 -24.69 -9.01 10.55
N ASP A 214 -24.77 -9.91 11.53
CA ASP A 214 -25.88 -10.87 11.70
C ASP A 214 -26.24 -11.64 10.41
N GLY A 215 -25.22 -12.07 9.67
CA GLY A 215 -25.39 -12.81 8.42
C GLY A 215 -25.85 -11.98 7.22
N LYS A 216 -26.06 -10.66 7.39
CA LYS A 216 -26.41 -9.74 6.30
C LYS A 216 -25.17 -9.12 5.69
N ASP A 217 -25.01 -9.22 4.37
CA ASP A 217 -23.91 -8.59 3.64
C ASP A 217 -24.15 -7.08 3.52
N LEU A 218 -23.20 -6.30 4.01
CA LEU A 218 -23.20 -4.84 4.00
C LEU A 218 -22.11 -4.26 3.08
N SER A 219 -21.43 -5.10 2.32
CA SER A 219 -20.35 -4.73 1.41
C SER A 219 -20.74 -3.60 0.46
N GLY A 220 -19.94 -2.54 0.42
CA GLY A 220 -20.19 -1.37 -0.42
C GLY A 220 -21.38 -0.50 0.03
N GLY A 221 -22.00 -0.83 1.17
CA GLY A 221 -22.98 0.02 1.84
C GLY A 221 -22.34 1.33 2.30
N ARG A 222 -23.13 2.40 2.36
CA ARG A 222 -22.69 3.75 2.71
C ARG A 222 -23.28 4.20 4.03
N LEU A 223 -22.42 4.67 4.91
CA LEU A 223 -22.79 5.39 6.13
C LEU A 223 -22.43 6.87 5.98
N TYR A 224 -23.21 7.69 6.66
CA TYR A 224 -23.08 9.14 6.64
C TYR A 224 -22.94 9.62 8.09
N PRO A 225 -21.70 9.77 8.59
CA PRO A 225 -21.44 10.08 9.99
C PRO A 225 -21.70 11.56 10.32
N PHE A 226 -22.96 11.97 10.25
CA PHE A 226 -23.40 13.33 10.58
C PHE A 226 -23.24 13.61 12.08
N GLY A 227 -22.60 14.72 12.44
CA GLY A 227 -22.39 15.11 13.84
C GLY A 227 -21.47 14.17 14.63
N MET A 228 -20.71 13.32 13.94
CA MET A 228 -19.73 12.41 14.54
C MET A 228 -18.31 12.94 14.35
N TYR A 229 -17.40 12.58 15.25
CA TYR A 229 -15.97 12.83 15.02
C TYR A 229 -15.48 11.84 13.97
N ILE A 230 -15.34 12.33 12.74
CA ILE A 230 -14.64 11.67 11.64
C ILE A 230 -13.39 12.48 11.33
N TYR A 231 -12.24 11.82 11.37
CA TYR A 231 -10.95 12.46 11.25
C TYR A 231 -9.91 11.50 10.65
N PRO A 232 -8.86 12.04 10.01
CA PRO A 232 -7.67 11.24 9.70
C PRO A 232 -7.15 10.56 10.96
N ASN A 233 -6.89 9.26 10.91
CA ASN A 233 -6.41 8.54 12.07
C ASN A 233 -5.03 9.08 12.45
N LYS A 234 -4.89 9.60 13.67
CA LYS A 234 -3.67 10.24 14.17
C LYS A 234 -2.45 9.31 14.28
N PHE A 235 -2.69 8.00 14.26
CA PHE A 235 -1.65 6.97 14.25
C PHE A 235 -1.40 6.44 12.84
N ASN A 236 -2.35 6.66 11.92
CA ASN A 236 -2.26 6.17 10.55
C ASN A 236 -2.94 7.06 9.50
N ASP A 237 -2.12 7.77 8.73
CA ASP A 237 -2.61 8.76 7.75
C ASP A 237 -3.36 8.16 6.56
N ASN A 238 -3.23 6.85 6.30
CA ASN A 238 -4.05 6.20 5.27
C ASN A 238 -5.37 5.64 5.81
N LEU A 239 -5.69 5.87 7.09
CA LEU A 239 -6.99 5.53 7.67
C LEU A 239 -7.80 6.78 7.99
N ILE A 240 -9.11 6.67 7.77
CA ILE A 240 -10.11 7.55 8.35
C ILE A 240 -10.77 6.81 9.51
N THR A 241 -10.84 7.48 10.65
CA THR A 241 -11.49 6.97 11.86
C THR A 241 -12.82 7.68 12.05
N VAL A 242 -13.87 6.91 12.33
CA VAL A 242 -15.17 7.41 12.79
C VAL A 242 -15.40 6.95 14.22
N GLN A 243 -15.65 7.89 15.12
CA GLN A 243 -15.84 7.61 16.55
C GLN A 243 -17.33 7.54 16.92
N TYR A 244 -17.74 6.39 17.46
CA TYR A 244 -19.09 6.09 17.95
C TYR A 244 -19.15 6.09 19.47
N LYS A 245 -20.37 6.28 20.01
CA LYS A 245 -20.68 5.91 21.40
C LYS A 245 -20.90 4.39 21.50
N PRO A 246 -20.68 3.78 22.68
CA PRO A 246 -21.16 2.44 22.95
C PRO A 246 -22.62 2.25 22.57
N GLU A 247 -22.98 1.10 22.04
CA GLU A 247 -24.32 0.63 21.72
C GLU A 247 -25.07 1.48 20.67
N GLN A 248 -24.36 2.43 20.04
CA GLN A 248 -24.94 3.34 19.07
C GLN A 248 -25.38 2.58 17.82
N GLU A 249 -26.61 2.80 17.37
CA GLU A 249 -27.06 2.31 16.08
C GLU A 249 -26.45 3.13 14.93
N VAL A 250 -25.91 2.43 13.95
CA VAL A 250 -25.36 2.99 12.71
C VAL A 250 -26.25 2.57 11.55
N GLN A 251 -26.72 3.55 10.77
CA GLN A 251 -27.49 3.28 9.56
C GLN A 251 -26.55 3.13 8.36
N VAL A 252 -26.61 1.96 7.72
CA VAL A 252 -25.93 1.61 6.49
C VAL A 252 -26.94 1.63 5.34
N ASN A 253 -26.65 2.41 4.30
CA ASN A 253 -27.47 2.50 3.10
C ASN A 253 -26.85 1.62 2.00
N LEU A 254 -27.53 0.54 1.63
CA LEU A 254 -27.08 -0.40 0.63
C LEU A 254 -27.36 0.10 -0.78
N LYS A 255 -26.65 -0.45 -1.78
CA LYS A 255 -26.76 -0.05 -3.19
C LYS A 255 -28.13 -0.31 -3.80
N ASN A 256 -28.86 -1.29 -3.27
CA ASN A 256 -30.24 -1.62 -3.66
C ASN A 256 -31.28 -0.63 -3.08
N GLY A 257 -30.85 0.41 -2.35
CA GLY A 257 -31.73 1.38 -1.69
C GLY A 257 -32.20 0.96 -0.29
N GLU A 258 -31.88 -0.25 0.14
CA GLU A 258 -32.22 -0.74 1.47
C GLU A 258 -31.41 -0.03 2.56
N LYS A 259 -32.05 0.23 3.70
CA LYS A 259 -31.42 0.84 4.87
C LYS A 259 -31.37 -0.18 6.00
N VAL A 260 -30.17 -0.47 6.49
CA VAL A 260 -29.94 -1.43 7.58
C VAL A 260 -29.40 -0.67 8.78
N LYS A 261 -29.90 -0.98 9.97
CA LYS A 261 -29.33 -0.49 11.22
C LYS A 261 -28.56 -1.61 11.90
N VAL A 262 -27.38 -1.28 12.42
CA VAL A 262 -26.48 -2.23 13.11
C VAL A 262 -25.85 -1.54 14.31
N LYS A 263 -25.38 -2.31 15.29
CA LYS A 263 -24.61 -1.76 16.41
C LYS A 263 -23.22 -1.33 15.93
N ALA A 264 -22.70 -0.24 16.50
CA ALA A 264 -21.40 0.30 16.14
C ALA A 264 -20.28 -0.71 16.39
N GLU A 265 -20.33 -1.43 17.51
CA GLU A 265 -19.39 -2.49 17.90
C GLU A 265 -19.33 -3.58 16.86
N GLU A 266 -20.49 -4.17 16.53
CA GLU A 266 -20.62 -5.25 15.56
C GLU A 266 -20.15 -4.80 14.17
N LEU A 267 -20.47 -3.56 13.79
CA LEU A 267 -20.01 -2.99 12.53
C LEU A 267 -18.50 -2.79 12.51
N CYS A 268 -17.91 -2.23 13.58
CA CYS A 268 -16.47 -2.01 13.66
C CYS A 268 -15.71 -3.33 13.65
N GLU A 269 -16.14 -4.30 14.46
CA GLU A 269 -15.58 -5.66 14.43
C GLU A 269 -15.72 -6.31 13.05
N SER A 270 -16.86 -6.14 12.40
CA SER A 270 -17.10 -6.69 11.07
C SER A 270 -16.20 -6.03 10.02
N VAL A 271 -16.01 -4.72 10.08
CA VAL A 271 -15.10 -3.98 9.20
C VAL A 271 -13.65 -4.38 9.48
N ASP A 272 -13.27 -4.56 10.73
CA ASP A 272 -11.95 -5.07 11.10
C ASP A 272 -11.73 -6.49 10.57
N LYS A 273 -12.71 -7.38 10.76
CA LYS A 273 -12.69 -8.73 10.18
C LYS A 273 -12.63 -8.67 8.66
N ALA A 274 -13.38 -7.77 8.01
CA ALA A 274 -13.38 -7.59 6.57
C ALA A 274 -12.06 -7.02 6.06
N ASN A 275 -11.43 -6.10 6.79
CA ASN A 275 -10.11 -5.55 6.47
C ASN A 275 -9.02 -6.60 6.66
N LYS A 276 -9.03 -7.34 7.78
CA LYS A 276 -8.14 -8.49 8.03
C LYS A 276 -8.32 -9.57 6.97
N LYS A 277 -9.57 -9.89 6.63
CA LYS A 277 -9.92 -10.86 5.59
C LYS A 277 -9.51 -10.37 4.22
N TYR A 278 -9.70 -9.09 3.90
CA TYR A 278 -9.22 -8.51 2.65
C TYR A 278 -7.69 -8.61 2.58
N LEU A 279 -6.97 -8.28 3.66
CA LEU A 279 -5.52 -8.43 3.74
C LEU A 279 -5.08 -9.90 3.67
N SER A 280 -5.79 -10.81 4.35
CA SER A 280 -5.49 -12.24 4.37
C SER A 280 -5.85 -12.90 3.05
N GLU A 281 -6.94 -12.54 2.39
CA GLU A 281 -7.33 -12.99 1.06
C GLU A 281 -6.42 -12.40 -0.02
N HIS A 282 -5.93 -11.18 0.13
CA HIS A 282 -4.93 -10.65 -0.80
C HIS A 282 -3.53 -11.20 -0.51
N LYS A 283 -3.29 -11.78 0.67
CA LYS A 283 -2.18 -12.70 0.98
C LYS A 283 -2.45 -14.15 0.50
N GLU A 284 -3.68 -14.66 0.56
CA GLU A 284 -4.08 -16.04 0.24
C GLU A 284 -4.44 -16.28 -1.23
N VAL A 285 -4.96 -15.28 -1.96
CA VAL A 285 -5.14 -15.30 -3.42
C VAL A 285 -3.77 -15.27 -4.12
N GLN A 286 -2.78 -14.63 -3.49
CA GLN A 286 -1.37 -14.77 -3.87
C GLN A 286 -0.84 -16.20 -3.62
N ASN A 287 -1.30 -16.90 -2.57
CA ASN A 287 -0.88 -18.29 -2.25
C ASN A 287 -1.68 -19.40 -2.95
N SER A 288 -2.94 -19.17 -3.34
CA SER A 288 -3.83 -20.16 -3.96
C SER A 288 -3.73 -20.20 -5.50
N LYS A 289 -3.42 -19.05 -6.15
CA LYS A 289 -3.01 -19.04 -7.57
C LYS A 289 -1.69 -19.78 -7.82
N VAL A 290 -0.85 -19.93 -6.79
CA VAL A 290 0.37 -20.75 -6.83
C VAL A 290 0.01 -22.24 -6.80
N LYS A 291 -0.90 -22.67 -5.90
CA LYS A 291 -1.31 -24.08 -5.76
C LYS A 291 -2.19 -24.63 -6.89
N GLN A 292 -3.02 -23.79 -7.54
CA GLN A 292 -3.87 -24.24 -8.65
C GLN A 292 -3.08 -24.48 -9.95
N LYS A 293 -1.99 -23.73 -10.16
CA LYS A 293 -1.04 -23.93 -11.27
C LYS A 293 -0.23 -25.23 -11.17
N ASP A 294 -0.11 -25.80 -9.96
CA ASP A 294 0.57 -27.08 -9.73
C ASP A 294 -0.36 -28.30 -9.93
N LYS A 295 -1.68 -28.15 -9.74
CA LYS A 295 -2.66 -29.24 -9.99
C LYS A 295 -3.04 -29.41 -11.46
N ASP A 296 -3.11 -28.33 -12.23
CA ASP A 296 -3.41 -28.40 -13.67
C ASP A 296 -2.25 -29.02 -14.48
N LYS A 297 -1.06 -29.18 -13.87
CA LYS A 297 0.08 -29.90 -14.45
C LYS A 297 0.11 -31.41 -14.17
N GLU A 298 -0.72 -31.92 -13.26
CA GLU A 298 -0.79 -33.35 -12.94
C GLU A 298 -1.87 -34.12 -13.74
N VAL A 299 -2.79 -33.43 -14.42
CA VAL A 299 -3.88 -34.05 -15.22
C VAL A 299 -3.51 -34.18 -16.71
N GLU A 300 -2.38 -33.62 -17.14
CA GLU A 300 -1.86 -33.69 -18.52
C GLU A 300 -0.71 -34.70 -18.71
N LEU A 301 -0.54 -35.68 -17.80
CA LEU A 301 0.38 -36.81 -17.94
C LEU A 301 -0.34 -38.16 -18.02
#